data_AF-A0A8S8XJP9-F1
#
_entry.id   AF-A0A8S8XJP9-F1
#
_cell.length_a   1.000
_cell.length_b   1.000
_cell.length_c   1.000
_cell.angle_alpha   90.00
_cell.angle_beta   90.00
_cell.angle_gamma   90.00
#
_symmetry.space_group_name_H-M   'P 1'
#
loop_
_entity.id
_entity.type
_entity.pdbx_description
1 polymer ?
#
loop_
_entity_poly.entity_id
_entity_poly.type
_entity_poly.pdbx_seq_one_letter_code
_entity_poly.pdbx_strand_id
1 'polypeptide(L)'
;MTWIENRESENWALISGTCLASDVHGWVAYEVLMRNKERGKMKSNSLDGEFIRLLSGTHHIATSFKRAGLCEGDETAWIVDLSCEQSDEIFAKHAEKMNFEIIDERPNISIFDAARMGIEGDASEDAAIGHIHLSDLR
;
A
#
# COMPACT_ATOMS: atom_id res chain seq x y z
N MET A 1 7.95 19.08 5.49
CA MET A 1 8.83 18.05 4.92
C MET A 1 7.95 16.92 4.42
N THR A 2 8.27 16.32 3.27
CA THR A 2 7.42 15.30 2.64
C THR A 2 7.89 13.88 3.00
N TRP A 3 7.02 12.88 2.85
CA TRP A 3 7.36 11.45 3.00
C TRP A 3 8.56 11.04 2.13
N ILE A 4 8.53 11.44 0.85
CA ILE A 4 9.56 11.06 -0.14
C ILE A 4 10.95 11.57 0.26
N GLU A 5 11.03 12.73 0.89
CA GLU A 5 12.31 13.30 1.36
C GLU A 5 12.83 12.63 2.63
N ASN A 6 11.97 11.93 3.39
CA ASN A 6 12.32 11.40 4.71
C ASN A 6 12.48 9.89 4.76
N ARG A 7 11.83 9.14 3.86
CA ARG A 7 11.83 7.67 3.81
C ARG A 7 13.24 7.10 3.81
N GLU A 8 13.44 5.96 4.48
CA GLU A 8 14.76 5.32 4.61
C GLU A 8 15.29 4.76 3.29
N SER A 9 14.41 4.36 2.37
CA SER A 9 14.78 3.73 1.09
C SER A 9 13.75 4.00 0.00
N GLU A 10 14.15 3.92 -1.27
CA GLU A 10 13.23 3.91 -2.42
C GLU A 10 12.31 2.69 -2.46
N ASN A 11 12.64 1.64 -1.71
CA ASN A 11 11.81 0.47 -1.53
C ASN A 11 10.69 0.68 -0.49
N TRP A 12 10.62 1.84 0.16
CA TRP A 12 9.60 2.08 1.18
C TRP A 12 8.37 2.76 0.60
N ALA A 13 7.20 2.21 0.94
CA ALA A 13 5.90 2.79 0.67
C ALA A 13 5.20 3.20 1.98
N LEU A 14 4.46 4.30 1.92
CA LEU A 14 3.53 4.73 2.97
C LEU A 14 2.12 4.69 2.39
N ILE A 15 1.27 3.86 3.00
CA ILE A 15 -0.10 3.62 2.56
C ILE A 15 -1.08 3.91 3.71
N SER A 16 -2.34 4.19 3.38
CA SER A 16 -3.38 4.44 4.38
C SER A 16 -3.56 3.23 5.30
N GLY A 17 -3.81 3.47 6.59
CA GLY A 17 -4.09 2.42 7.57
C GLY A 17 -5.31 1.56 7.21
N THR A 18 -6.23 2.10 6.39
CA THR A 18 -7.49 1.43 6.02
C THR A 18 -7.47 0.76 4.64
N CYS A 19 -6.33 0.72 3.93
CA CYS A 19 -6.28 0.24 2.55
C CYS A 19 -5.95 -1.26 2.38
N LEU A 20 -5.69 -2.00 3.46
CA LEU A 20 -5.38 -3.42 3.42
C LEU A 20 -6.48 -4.25 4.08
N ALA A 21 -7.09 -5.16 3.31
CA ALA A 21 -8.04 -6.15 3.82
C ALA A 21 -7.37 -7.19 4.74
N SER A 22 -6.09 -7.48 4.50
CA SER A 22 -5.25 -8.42 5.24
C SER A 22 -3.78 -8.31 4.84
N ASP A 23 -2.90 -9.04 5.53
CA ASP A 23 -1.51 -9.23 5.10
C ASP A 23 -1.44 -9.90 3.71
N VAL A 24 -2.32 -10.87 3.43
CA VAL A 24 -2.35 -11.61 2.15
C VAL A 24 -2.63 -10.66 0.99
N HIS A 25 -3.56 -9.72 1.17
CA HIS A 25 -3.85 -8.68 0.18
C HIS A 25 -2.59 -7.85 -0.16
N GLY A 26 -1.81 -7.46 0.86
CA GLY A 26 -0.53 -6.76 0.67
C GLY A 26 0.50 -7.61 -0.07
N TRP A 27 0.66 -8.88 0.31
CA TRP A 27 1.58 -9.80 -0.37
C TRP A 27 1.23 -10.04 -1.83
N VAL A 28 -0.06 -10.17 -2.17
CA VAL A 28 -0.48 -10.32 -3.57
C VAL A 28 -0.11 -9.07 -4.39
N ALA A 29 -0.31 -7.87 -3.85
CA ALA A 29 0.10 -6.64 -4.52
C ALA A 29 1.61 -6.58 -4.74
N TYR A 30 2.40 -7.04 -3.75
CA TYR A 30 3.85 -7.12 -3.84
C TYR A 30 4.32 -8.10 -4.92
N GLU A 31 3.73 -9.30 -4.97
CA GLU A 31 4.06 -10.30 -5.99
C GLU A 31 3.77 -9.79 -7.41
N VAL A 32 2.62 -9.12 -7.60
CA VAL A 32 2.27 -8.51 -8.90
C VAL A 32 3.22 -7.35 -9.24
N LEU A 33 3.61 -6.55 -8.26
CA LEU A 33 4.62 -5.49 -8.43
C LEU A 33 5.94 -6.06 -8.94
N MET A 34 6.48 -7.09 -8.27
CA MET A 34 7.76 -7.67 -8.62
C MET A 34 7.73 -8.30 -10.01
N ARG A 35 6.66 -9.03 -10.32
CA ARG A 35 6.41 -9.55 -11.67
C ARG A 35 6.38 -8.45 -12.72
N ASN A 36 5.74 -7.32 -12.44
CA ASN A 36 5.64 -6.20 -13.38
C ASN A 36 6.96 -5.46 -13.55
N LYS A 37 7.73 -5.32 -12.47
CA LYS A 37 9.08 -4.76 -12.49
C LYS A 37 9.99 -5.60 -13.39
N GLU A 38 10.03 -6.92 -13.18
CA GLU A 38 10.83 -7.85 -13.99
C GLU A 38 10.46 -7.82 -15.48
N ARG A 39 9.17 -7.63 -15.79
CA ARG A 39 8.67 -7.57 -17.17
C ARG A 39 8.79 -6.18 -17.81
N GLY A 40 9.25 -5.16 -17.08
CA GLY A 40 9.25 -3.78 -17.56
C GLY A 40 7.85 -3.24 -17.87
N LYS A 41 6.82 -3.73 -17.15
CA LYS A 41 5.40 -3.43 -17.40
C LYS A 41 4.76 -2.50 -16.36
N MET A 42 5.55 -2.01 -15.41
CA MET A 42 5.07 -1.04 -14.40
C MET A 42 4.43 0.17 -15.07
N LYS A 43 3.38 0.73 -14.44
CA LYS A 43 2.74 1.96 -14.90
C LYS A 43 3.27 3.19 -14.15
N SER A 44 3.66 3.03 -12.89
CA SER A 44 4.39 4.04 -12.15
C SER A 44 5.88 4.04 -12.49
N ASN A 45 6.54 5.18 -12.26
CA ASN A 45 7.99 5.32 -12.38
C ASN A 45 8.75 4.92 -11.09
N SER A 46 8.04 4.50 -10.05
CA SER A 46 8.60 4.11 -8.75
C SER A 46 7.87 2.89 -8.18
N LEU A 47 8.57 2.12 -7.32
CA LEU A 47 8.03 0.89 -6.72
C LEU A 47 6.85 1.16 -5.80
N ASP A 48 6.96 2.16 -4.93
CA ASP A 48 5.89 2.60 -4.04
C ASP A 48 4.65 3.06 -4.81
N GLY A 49 4.83 3.86 -5.86
CA GLY A 49 3.71 4.33 -6.69
C GLY A 49 3.02 3.20 -7.44
N GLU A 50 3.77 2.20 -7.92
CA GLU A 50 3.19 1.02 -8.57
C GLU A 50 2.49 0.11 -7.56
N PHE A 51 3.06 -0.06 -6.36
CA PHE A 51 2.44 -0.81 -5.27
C PHE A 51 1.09 -0.20 -4.86
N ILE A 52 1.06 1.11 -4.61
CA ILE A 52 -0.17 1.88 -4.32
C ILE A 52 -1.17 1.76 -5.47
N ARG A 53 -0.70 1.81 -6.73
CA ARG A 53 -1.54 1.61 -7.91
C ARG A 53 -2.20 0.24 -7.92
N LEU A 54 -1.43 -0.82 -7.71
CA LEU A 54 -1.93 -2.20 -7.68
C LEU A 54 -2.95 -2.41 -6.55
N LEU A 55 -2.62 -1.99 -5.32
CA LEU A 55 -3.53 -2.04 -4.18
C LEU A 55 -4.87 -1.35 -4.46
N SER A 56 -4.82 -0.18 -5.09
CA SER A 56 -6.04 0.61 -5.37
C SER A 56 -6.95 0.04 -6.46
N GLY A 57 -6.52 -1.04 -7.13
CA GLY A 57 -7.29 -1.68 -8.20
C GLY A 57 -7.56 -0.76 -9.40
N THR A 58 -6.68 0.20 -9.70
CA THR A 58 -6.87 1.14 -10.82
C THR A 58 -5.65 1.25 -11.74
N HIS A 59 -5.87 1.71 -12.96
CA HIS A 59 -4.80 2.06 -13.89
C HIS A 59 -4.32 3.51 -13.73
N HIS A 60 -5.03 4.34 -12.95
CA HIS A 60 -4.76 5.77 -12.85
C HIS A 60 -3.97 6.11 -11.58
N ILE A 61 -2.72 6.54 -11.72
CA ILE A 61 -1.83 6.91 -10.60
C ILE A 61 -2.46 7.97 -9.68
N ALA A 62 -3.07 9.01 -10.23
CA ALA A 62 -3.69 10.05 -9.40
C ALA A 62 -4.87 9.52 -8.55
N THR A 63 -5.63 8.55 -9.09
CA THR A 63 -6.71 7.90 -8.34
C THR A 63 -6.16 6.95 -7.30
N SER A 64 -5.05 6.26 -7.57
CA SER A 64 -4.49 5.29 -6.62
C SER A 64 -4.05 5.93 -5.32
N PHE A 65 -3.41 7.10 -5.37
CA PHE A 65 -3.03 7.83 -4.16
C PHE A 65 -4.23 8.27 -3.32
N LYS A 66 -5.37 8.62 -3.93
CA LYS A 66 -6.60 8.95 -3.19
C LYS A 66 -7.23 7.74 -2.51
N ARG A 67 -7.03 6.54 -3.08
CA ARG A 67 -7.59 5.30 -2.56
C ARG A 67 -6.70 4.68 -1.47
N ALA A 68 -5.45 4.36 -1.83
CA ALA A 68 -4.55 3.59 -0.99
C ALA A 68 -3.40 4.43 -0.38
N GLY A 69 -3.16 5.64 -0.87
CA GLY A 69 -2.16 6.55 -0.29
C GLY A 69 -2.68 7.22 0.99
N LEU A 70 -1.76 7.64 1.85
CA LEU A 70 -2.08 8.44 3.03
C LEU A 70 -2.65 9.80 2.62
N CYS A 71 -3.82 10.15 3.14
CA CYS A 71 -4.56 11.37 2.83
C CYS A 71 -4.76 12.24 4.09
N GLU A 72 -5.08 13.51 3.88
CA GLU A 72 -5.47 14.40 4.98
C GLU A 72 -6.70 13.84 5.71
N GLY A 73 -6.62 13.75 7.04
CA GLY A 73 -7.65 13.15 7.89
C GLY A 73 -7.43 11.68 8.22
N ASP A 74 -6.47 11.00 7.58
CA ASP A 74 -6.08 9.65 8.00
C ASP A 74 -5.38 9.70 9.36
N GLU A 75 -5.83 8.86 10.30
CA GLU A 75 -5.26 8.75 11.65
C GLU A 75 -4.20 7.65 11.74
N THR A 76 -4.16 6.74 10.77
CA THR A 76 -3.27 5.57 10.76
C THR A 76 -2.68 5.35 9.37
N ALA A 77 -1.50 4.73 9.33
CA ALA A 77 -0.75 4.42 8.13
C ALA A 77 0.01 3.11 8.27
N TRP A 78 0.31 2.44 7.15
CA TRP A 78 1.29 1.36 7.11
C TRP A 78 2.56 1.81 6.41
N ILE A 79 3.71 1.48 7.00
CA ILE A 79 4.99 1.53 6.31
C ILE A 79 5.27 0.13 5.79
N VAL A 80 5.57 0.02 4.49
CA VAL A 80 5.85 -1.26 3.83
C VAL A 80 7.26 -1.21 3.24
N ASP A 81 8.10 -2.17 3.61
CA ASP A 81 9.38 -2.41 2.95
C ASP A 81 9.21 -3.37 1.76
N LEU A 82 9.34 -2.84 0.55
CA LEU A 82 9.29 -3.60 -0.70
C LEU A 82 10.62 -4.31 -1.02
N SER A 83 11.66 -4.20 -0.18
CA SER A 83 12.83 -5.10 -0.28
C SER A 83 12.64 -6.41 0.48
N CYS A 84 11.76 -6.46 1.49
CA CYS A 84 11.66 -7.57 2.43
C CYS A 84 12.99 -7.85 3.17
N GLU A 85 13.84 -6.84 3.32
CA GLU A 85 15.18 -6.96 3.91
C GLU A 85 15.35 -6.17 5.21
N GLN A 86 14.43 -5.24 5.51
CA GLN A 86 14.51 -4.41 6.71
C GLN A 86 14.02 -5.13 7.96
N SER A 87 14.58 -4.75 9.11
CA SER A 87 14.15 -5.23 10.43
C SER A 87 13.14 -4.29 11.07
N ASP A 88 12.34 -4.84 11.99
CA ASP A 88 11.36 -4.12 12.83
C ASP A 88 11.96 -2.87 13.51
N GLU A 89 13.24 -2.94 13.90
CA GLU A 89 13.96 -1.83 14.54
C GLU A 89 14.08 -0.58 13.65
N ILE A 90 14.19 -0.76 12.33
CA ILE A 90 14.28 0.36 11.37
C ILE A 90 12.92 1.05 11.24
N PHE A 91 11.82 0.27 11.20
CA PHE A 91 10.47 0.81 11.19
C PHE A 91 10.17 1.61 12.46
N ALA A 92 10.57 1.09 13.63
CA ALA A 92 10.41 1.79 14.92
C ALA A 92 11.13 3.14 14.96
N LYS A 93 12.41 3.18 14.56
CA LYS A 93 13.18 4.43 14.49
C LYS A 93 12.58 5.42 13.51
N HIS A 94 12.05 4.94 12.39
CA HIS A 94 11.47 5.81 11.39
C HIS A 94 10.12 6.39 11.83
N ALA A 95 9.26 5.58 12.46
CA ALA A 95 8.01 6.04 13.05
C ALA A 95 8.29 7.13 14.10
N GLU A 96 9.27 6.93 14.98
CA GLU A 96 9.69 7.94 15.97
C GLU A 96 10.17 9.24 15.30
N LYS A 97 11.05 9.14 14.28
CA LYS A 97 11.55 10.30 13.50
C LYS A 97 10.41 11.11 12.87
N MET A 98 9.34 10.43 12.45
CA MET A 98 8.15 11.04 11.84
C MET A 98 7.07 11.43 12.86
N ASN A 99 7.31 11.22 14.16
CA ASN A 99 6.35 11.46 15.23
C ASN A 99 5.05 10.63 15.08
N PHE A 100 5.20 9.37 14.63
CA PHE A 100 4.16 8.34 14.67
C PHE A 100 4.33 7.43 15.89
N GLU A 101 3.19 6.97 16.42
CA GLU A 101 3.14 5.89 17.40
C GLU A 101 2.91 4.56 16.68
N ILE A 102 3.70 3.54 17.05
CA ILE A 102 3.46 2.17 16.57
C ILE A 102 2.40 1.53 17.46
N ILE A 103 1.36 1.01 16.83
CA ILE A 103 0.27 0.28 17.47
C ILE A 103 0.36 -1.21 17.14
N ASP A 104 -0.15 -2.05 18.05
CA ASP A 104 -0.22 -3.51 17.88
C ASP A 104 -1.53 -3.93 17.16
N GLU A 105 -1.76 -3.34 15.98
CA GLU A 105 -2.88 -3.66 15.09
C GLU A 105 -2.31 -4.25 13.80
N ARG A 106 -3.03 -5.19 13.20
CA ARG A 106 -2.69 -5.81 11.91
C ARG A 106 -3.80 -5.55 10.90
N PRO A 107 -3.50 -5.52 9.58
CA PRO A 107 -4.53 -5.42 8.56
C PRO A 107 -5.66 -6.43 8.74
N ASN A 108 -6.91 -5.95 8.75
CA ASN A 108 -8.08 -6.81 8.89
C ASN A 108 -9.34 -6.15 8.31
N ILE A 109 -10.37 -6.96 8.05
CA ILE A 109 -11.61 -6.52 7.42
C ILE A 109 -12.35 -5.43 8.20
N SER A 110 -12.22 -5.38 9.53
CA SER A 110 -12.96 -4.40 10.35
C SER A 110 -12.45 -2.97 10.19
N ILE A 111 -11.16 -2.80 9.85
CA ILE A 111 -10.53 -1.50 9.58
C ILE A 111 -10.42 -1.18 8.09
N PHE A 112 -10.71 -2.15 7.22
CA PHE A 112 -10.58 -2.02 5.77
C PHE A 112 -11.70 -1.18 5.17
N ASP A 113 -11.34 -0.07 4.53
CA ASP A 113 -12.28 0.83 3.86
C ASP A 113 -12.48 0.42 2.39
N ALA A 114 -13.29 -0.61 2.19
CA ALA A 114 -13.63 -1.12 0.85
C ALA A 114 -14.20 -0.03 -0.08
N ALA A 115 -15.02 0.87 0.46
CA ALA A 115 -15.63 1.96 -0.30
C ALA A 115 -14.59 2.95 -0.82
N ARG A 116 -13.65 3.38 0.03
CA ARG A 116 -12.50 4.22 -0.40
C ARG A 116 -11.65 3.51 -1.44
N MET A 117 -11.44 2.21 -1.30
CA MET A 117 -10.70 1.39 -2.28
C MET A 117 -11.47 1.19 -3.60
N GLY A 118 -12.72 1.65 -3.66
CA GLY A 118 -13.58 1.59 -4.84
C GLY A 118 -14.18 0.21 -5.09
N ILE A 119 -14.24 -0.64 -4.06
CA ILE A 119 -14.89 -1.95 -4.08
C ILE A 119 -16.36 -1.74 -3.75
N GLU A 120 -17.24 -2.26 -4.61
CA GLU A 120 -18.69 -2.23 -4.39
C GLU A 120 -19.14 -3.48 -3.62
N GLY A 121 -20.03 -3.30 -2.65
CA GLY A 121 -20.55 -4.39 -1.82
C GLY A 121 -19.82 -4.56 -0.48
N ASP A 122 -19.86 -5.77 0.07
CA ASP A 122 -19.29 -6.07 1.38
C ASP A 122 -17.75 -6.13 1.33
N ALA A 123 -17.11 -5.67 2.41
CA ALA A 123 -15.67 -5.77 2.58
C ALA A 123 -15.23 -7.25 2.58
N SER A 124 -14.35 -7.61 1.64
CA SER A 124 -13.83 -8.97 1.47
C SER A 124 -12.39 -8.96 0.98
N GLU A 125 -11.57 -9.85 1.53
CA GLU A 125 -10.20 -10.10 1.08
C GLU A 125 -10.17 -10.52 -0.39
N ASP A 126 -11.08 -11.41 -0.80
CA ASP A 126 -11.18 -11.89 -2.19
C ASP A 126 -11.50 -10.76 -3.17
N ALA A 127 -12.38 -9.83 -2.77
CA ALA A 127 -12.72 -8.67 -3.60
C ALA A 127 -11.51 -7.73 -3.77
N ALA A 128 -10.75 -7.51 -2.69
CA ALA A 128 -9.54 -6.69 -2.71
C ALA A 128 -8.43 -7.31 -3.58
N ILE A 129 -8.20 -8.62 -3.45
CA ILE A 129 -7.28 -9.38 -4.32
C ILE A 129 -7.74 -9.34 -5.79
N GLY A 130 -9.03 -9.52 -6.03
CA GLY A 130 -9.62 -9.41 -7.36
C GLY A 130 -9.34 -8.05 -8.02
N HIS A 131 -9.42 -6.96 -7.25
CA HIS A 131 -9.10 -5.61 -7.70
C HIS A 131 -7.66 -5.45 -8.18
N ILE A 132 -6.68 -6.02 -7.47
CA ILE A 132 -5.27 -6.03 -7.90
C ILE A 132 -5.17 -6.65 -9.28
N HIS A 133 -5.69 -7.86 -9.46
CA HIS A 133 -5.58 -8.60 -10.71
C HIS A 133 -6.35 -7.94 -11.85
N LEU A 134 -7.58 -7.46 -11.62
CA LEU A 134 -8.35 -6.73 -12.63
C LEU A 134 -7.61 -5.48 -13.13
N SER A 135 -6.95 -4.74 -12.24
CA SER A 135 -6.15 -3.57 -12.59
C SER A 135 -4.83 -3.89 -13.30
N ASP A 136 -4.45 -5.16 -13.32
CA ASP A 136 -3.25 -5.65 -13.98
C ASP A 136 -3.53 -6.37 -15.30
N LEU A 137 -4.80 -6.67 -15.60
CA LEU A 137 -5.23 -7.21 -16.90
C LEU A 137 -5.14 -6.14 -17.99
N ARG A 138 -3.92 -5.89 -18.52
CA ARG A 138 -3.65 -5.21 -19.80
C ARG A 138 -2.38 -5.70 -20.47
#